data_AF-A0A1W1VZR6-F1
#
_entry.id   AF-A0A1W1VZR6-F1
#
_cell.length_a   1.000
_cell.length_b   1.000
_cell.length_c   1.000
_cell.angle_alpha   90.00
_cell.angle_beta   90.00
_cell.angle_gamma   90.00
#
_symmetry.space_group_name_H-M   'P 1'
#
loop_
_entity.id
_entity.type
_entity.pdbx_description
1 polymer ?
#
loop_
_entity_poly.entity_id
_entity_poly.type
_entity_poly.pdbx_seq_one_letter_code
_entity_poly.pdbx_strand_id
1 'polypeptide(L)'
;MLEGKEGPETCNTYNMLKLTKQLYLTSAATPYIYYYERALYNHILSSQHPEKGGFVYFTPMRPRHYRVYSQPQESFWCCVGSGLENHGKYGELIYAHNKEDLFVNLFIPSRLTWPESGLTLTQETHFPYAETTSMKLQLKKACRFSLHIRQPNWLKPNARQVLVNGRAVEYNTSAPGYLTIKRKWKSGDVVSMALPMETKAEFLPDKSPRLNHKIQAAKGVKQEKPMERYIPAISTGKGLLIQ
;
A
#
# COMPACT_ATOMS: atom_id res chain seq x y z
N MET A 1 9.30 -8.06 24.65
CA MET A 1 9.41 -7.16 23.49
C MET A 1 9.55 -5.69 23.87
N LEU A 2 8.81 -5.18 24.86
CA LEU A 2 8.80 -3.74 25.20
C LEU A 2 9.97 -3.26 26.07
N GLU A 3 10.71 -4.19 26.65
CA GLU A 3 11.90 -3.93 27.47
C GLU A 3 13.19 -4.30 26.75
N GLY A 4 13.09 -5.16 25.72
CA GLY A 4 14.21 -5.58 24.90
C GLY A 4 14.62 -4.50 23.90
N LYS A 5 15.91 -4.50 23.54
CA LYS A 5 16.43 -3.69 22.43
C LYS A 5 16.05 -4.31 21.08
N GLU A 6 15.94 -5.64 21.05
CA GLU A 6 15.62 -6.42 19.86
C GLU A 6 14.09 -6.54 19.72
N GLY A 7 13.52 -5.68 18.86
CA GLY A 7 12.11 -5.72 18.49
C GLY A 7 11.86 -6.64 17.28
N PRO A 8 10.76 -6.42 16.53
CA PRO A 8 10.51 -7.15 15.30
C PRO A 8 11.70 -7.13 14.33
N GLU A 9 12.04 -8.31 13.81
CA GLU A 9 13.03 -8.49 12.74
C GLU A 9 12.42 -8.17 11.37
N THR A 10 13.18 -7.47 10.51
CA THR A 10 12.74 -7.08 9.17
C THR A 10 12.47 -8.28 8.26
N CYS A 11 13.32 -9.33 8.29
CA CYS A 11 13.14 -10.56 7.50
C CYS A 11 11.78 -11.23 7.74
N ASN A 12 11.29 -11.20 8.98
CA ASN A 12 10.02 -11.81 9.34
C ASN A 12 8.88 -11.11 8.60
N THR A 13 8.93 -9.79 8.53
CA THR A 13 7.92 -9.02 7.80
C THR A 13 8.06 -9.17 6.30
N TYR A 14 9.28 -9.20 5.76
CA TYR A 14 9.52 -9.50 4.34
C TYR A 14 8.86 -10.83 3.93
N ASN A 15 9.05 -11.89 4.72
CA ASN A 15 8.48 -13.22 4.43
C ASN A 15 6.97 -13.25 4.64
N MET A 16 6.45 -12.56 5.67
CA MET A 16 5.01 -12.42 5.87
C MET A 16 4.33 -11.69 4.71
N LEU A 17 4.95 -10.66 4.11
CA LEU A 17 4.42 -10.00 2.92
C LEU A 17 4.39 -10.93 1.71
N LYS A 18 5.40 -11.79 1.53
CA LYS A 18 5.40 -12.81 0.46
C LYS A 18 4.26 -13.81 0.62
N LEU A 19 4.06 -14.34 1.83
CA LEU A 19 2.95 -15.23 2.14
C LEU A 19 1.60 -14.54 1.94
N THR A 20 1.45 -13.33 2.47
CA THR A 20 0.23 -12.51 2.36
C THR A 20 -0.14 -12.27 0.90
N LYS A 21 0.84 -11.98 0.05
CA LYS A 21 0.65 -11.83 -1.40
C LYS A 21 0.09 -13.13 -2.00
N GLN A 22 0.69 -14.28 -1.73
CA GLN A 22 0.22 -15.55 -2.28
C GLN A 22 -1.21 -15.86 -1.83
N LEU A 23 -1.51 -15.70 -0.54
CA LEU A 23 -2.84 -15.91 0.01
C LEU A 23 -3.88 -14.97 -0.62
N TYR A 24 -3.51 -13.72 -0.88
CA TYR A 24 -4.36 -12.77 -1.58
C TYR A 24 -4.62 -13.21 -3.03
N LEU A 25 -3.60 -13.63 -3.77
CA LEU A 25 -3.77 -14.05 -5.17
C LEU A 25 -4.65 -15.29 -5.33
N THR A 26 -4.76 -16.13 -4.29
CA THR A 26 -5.64 -17.31 -4.30
C THR A 26 -7.07 -16.99 -3.83
N SER A 27 -7.26 -16.00 -2.95
CA SER A 27 -8.56 -15.77 -2.30
C SER A 27 -9.24 -14.44 -2.64
N ALA A 28 -8.50 -13.49 -3.23
CA ALA A 28 -8.86 -12.09 -3.36
C ALA A 28 -9.26 -11.38 -2.04
N ALA A 29 -9.00 -11.98 -0.87
CA ALA A 29 -9.53 -11.52 0.40
C ALA A 29 -8.80 -10.25 0.88
N THR A 30 -9.55 -9.17 1.08
CA THR A 30 -9.02 -7.85 1.49
C THR A 30 -8.31 -7.79 2.85
N PRO A 31 -8.59 -8.66 3.85
CA PRO A 31 -7.78 -8.72 5.06
C PRO A 31 -6.28 -8.90 4.82
N TYR A 32 -5.89 -9.63 3.78
CA TYR A 32 -4.50 -9.77 3.39
C TYR A 32 -3.91 -8.43 2.94
N ILE A 33 -4.66 -7.64 2.16
CA ILE A 33 -4.20 -6.31 1.75
C ILE A 33 -4.14 -5.35 2.94
N TYR A 34 -5.04 -5.44 3.92
CA TYR A 34 -4.97 -4.62 5.14
C TYR A 34 -3.68 -4.88 5.94
N TYR A 35 -3.30 -6.16 6.09
CA TYR A 35 -2.03 -6.51 6.70
C TYR A 35 -0.85 -6.03 5.85
N TYR A 36 -0.91 -6.28 4.53
CA TYR A 36 0.16 -5.93 3.59
C TYR A 36 0.44 -4.42 3.63
N GLU A 37 -0.60 -3.59 3.50
CA GLU A 37 -0.50 -2.13 3.56
C GLU A 37 0.15 -1.70 4.90
N ARG A 38 -0.32 -2.25 6.02
CA ARG A 38 0.21 -1.89 7.35
C ARG A 38 1.69 -2.25 7.49
N ALA A 39 2.07 -3.47 7.15
CA ALA A 39 3.45 -3.93 7.26
C ALA A 39 4.39 -3.21 6.28
N LEU A 40 3.91 -2.91 5.07
CA LEU A 40 4.67 -2.18 4.06
C LEU A 40 5.02 -0.77 4.52
N TYR A 41 4.01 0.04 4.90
CA TYR A 41 4.24 1.44 5.26
C TYR A 41 4.93 1.61 6.62
N ASN A 42 4.64 0.75 7.60
CA ASN A 42 5.14 0.96 8.97
C ASN A 42 6.45 0.23 9.25
N HIS A 43 6.74 -0.90 8.60
CA HIS A 43 7.95 -1.67 8.89
C HIS A 43 8.93 -1.67 7.71
N ILE A 44 8.52 -2.16 6.53
CA ILE A 44 9.42 -2.29 5.37
C ILE A 44 9.89 -0.94 4.85
N LEU A 45 9.00 0.03 4.67
CA LEU A 45 9.39 1.37 4.23
C LEU A 45 10.34 2.04 5.24
N SER A 46 10.18 1.73 6.53
CA SER A 46 11.00 2.30 7.61
C SER A 46 12.37 1.62 7.78
N SER A 47 12.57 0.45 7.17
CA SER A 47 13.74 -0.40 7.40
C SER A 47 14.94 -0.07 6.52
N GLN A 48 14.90 1.03 5.76
CA GLN A 48 16.05 1.60 5.05
C GLN A 48 16.23 3.07 5.46
N HIS A 49 17.47 3.52 5.65
CA HIS A 49 17.71 4.95 5.84
C HIS A 49 17.38 5.70 4.55
N PRO A 50 16.50 6.72 4.58
CA PRO A 50 15.97 7.33 3.35
C PRO A 50 17.03 8.10 2.54
N GLU A 51 17.99 8.73 3.21
CA GLU A 51 19.05 9.51 2.52
C GLU A 51 20.33 8.71 2.25
N LYS A 52 20.80 7.91 3.22
CA LYS A 52 22.12 7.26 3.20
C LYS A 52 22.11 5.80 2.75
N GLY A 53 20.93 5.17 2.66
CA GLY A 53 20.82 3.72 2.52
C GLY A 53 21.23 2.96 3.80
N GLY A 54 21.32 1.64 3.70
CA GLY A 54 21.56 0.76 4.84
C GLY A 54 20.26 0.26 5.46
N PHE A 55 20.26 -1.02 5.84
CA PHE A 55 19.08 -1.78 6.24
C PHE A 55 19.03 -2.03 7.74
N VAL A 56 17.82 -2.02 8.29
CA VAL A 56 17.55 -2.27 9.71
C VAL A 56 17.36 -3.77 9.93
N TYR A 57 18.03 -4.32 10.95
CA TYR A 57 17.75 -5.68 11.42
C TYR A 57 16.54 -5.69 12.36
N PHE A 58 16.68 -5.11 13.54
CA PHE A 58 15.63 -5.05 14.56
C PHE A 58 15.04 -3.65 14.65
N THR A 59 13.70 -3.58 14.69
CA THR A 59 12.95 -2.33 14.93
C THR A 59 12.44 -2.32 16.38
N PRO A 60 13.10 -1.65 17.34
CA PRO A 60 12.71 -1.71 18.74
C PRO A 60 11.32 -1.12 18.98
N MET A 61 10.49 -1.82 19.75
CA MET A 61 9.21 -1.29 20.27
C MET A 61 9.37 -0.65 21.66
N ARG A 62 10.57 -0.73 22.24
CA ARG A 62 10.94 -0.08 23.49
C ARG A 62 11.04 1.44 23.28
N PRO A 63 10.30 2.26 24.05
CA PRO A 63 10.42 3.72 23.98
C PRO A 63 11.84 4.20 24.27
N ARG A 64 12.24 5.32 23.65
CA ARG A 64 13.56 5.95 23.80
C ARG A 64 14.73 5.03 23.41
N HIS A 65 14.54 4.26 22.34
CA HIS A 65 15.61 3.47 21.72
C HIS A 65 15.79 3.85 20.25
N TYR A 66 16.85 3.35 19.62
CA TYR A 66 17.20 3.64 18.23
C TYR A 66 17.40 2.33 17.46
N ARG A 67 17.35 2.43 16.12
CA ARG A 67 17.64 1.32 15.21
C ARG A 67 19.03 1.49 14.60
N VAL A 68 19.67 0.37 14.30
CA VAL A 68 20.98 0.32 13.64
C VAL A 68 20.77 0.05 12.15
N TYR A 69 21.61 0.66 11.32
CA TYR A 69 21.61 0.49 9.87
C TYR A 69 22.86 -0.24 9.41
N SER A 70 22.71 -1.18 8.49
CA SER A 70 23.81 -1.88 7.85
C SER A 70 24.68 -0.92 7.03
N GLN A 71 25.96 -1.27 6.86
CA GLN A 71 26.86 -0.60 5.92
C GLN A 71 27.22 -1.56 4.77
N PRO A 72 27.32 -1.06 3.52
CA PRO A 72 27.87 -1.83 2.41
C PRO A 72 29.25 -2.39 2.79
N GLN A 73 29.56 -3.61 2.35
CA GLN A 73 30.84 -4.30 2.57
C GLN A 73 31.18 -4.68 4.02
N GLU A 74 30.43 -4.22 5.02
CA GLU A 74 30.67 -4.53 6.44
C GLU A 74 29.60 -5.42 7.06
N SER A 75 28.37 -5.37 6.54
CA SER A 75 27.20 -6.02 7.14
C SER A 75 26.67 -7.17 6.27
N PHE A 76 26.76 -8.40 6.77
CA PHE A 76 26.36 -9.63 6.07
C PHE A 76 25.20 -10.37 6.77
N TRP A 77 24.22 -9.63 7.28
CA TRP A 77 23.08 -10.20 8.01
C TRP A 77 21.97 -10.67 7.07
N CYS A 78 21.11 -11.58 7.53
CA CYS A 78 19.90 -11.97 6.79
C CYS A 78 19.03 -10.77 6.38
N CYS A 79 18.90 -9.77 7.26
CA CYS A 79 18.13 -8.54 7.00
C CYS A 79 18.76 -7.64 5.93
N VAL A 80 20.04 -7.79 5.63
CA VAL A 80 20.67 -7.13 4.47
C VAL A 80 20.19 -7.80 3.19
N GLY A 81 20.19 -9.14 3.14
CA GLY A 81 19.69 -9.90 2.00
C GLY A 81 18.23 -9.59 1.68
N SER A 82 17.33 -9.68 2.67
CA SER A 82 15.92 -9.32 2.46
C SER A 82 15.71 -7.82 2.23
N GLY A 83 16.54 -6.96 2.84
CA GLY A 83 16.58 -5.52 2.63
C GLY A 83 16.81 -5.14 1.17
N LEU A 84 17.79 -5.77 0.50
CA LEU A 84 18.07 -5.56 -0.93
C LEU A 84 16.84 -5.82 -1.81
N GLU A 85 16.05 -6.84 -1.47
CA GLU A 85 14.83 -7.17 -2.23
C GLU A 85 13.65 -6.25 -1.91
N ASN A 86 13.50 -5.82 -0.65
CA ASN A 86 12.33 -5.09 -0.16
C ASN A 86 11.97 -3.86 -1.00
N HIS A 87 12.98 -3.04 -1.31
CA HIS A 87 12.76 -1.74 -1.95
C HIS A 87 12.64 -1.81 -3.48
N GLY A 88 12.96 -2.97 -4.07
CA GLY A 88 12.82 -3.22 -5.52
C GLY A 88 11.42 -3.68 -5.94
N LYS A 89 10.52 -4.01 -5.00
CA LYS A 89 9.25 -4.70 -5.28
C LYS A 89 7.99 -3.98 -4.81
N TYR A 90 8.06 -2.68 -4.49
CA TYR A 90 6.90 -1.88 -4.06
C TYR A 90 5.71 -1.93 -5.03
N GLY A 91 5.98 -2.14 -6.33
CA GLY A 91 4.96 -2.22 -7.37
C GLY A 91 4.12 -3.50 -7.39
N GLU A 92 4.57 -4.58 -6.74
CA GLU A 92 4.05 -5.92 -7.04
C GLU A 92 2.57 -6.09 -6.70
N LEU A 93 2.10 -5.47 -5.61
CA LEU A 93 0.72 -5.65 -5.14
C LEU A 93 -0.10 -4.37 -5.21
N ILE A 94 0.35 -3.35 -5.96
CA ILE A 94 -0.46 -2.14 -6.20
C ILE A 94 -1.72 -2.51 -6.98
N TYR A 95 -1.57 -3.35 -8.00
CA TYR A 95 -2.65 -3.81 -8.87
C TYR A 95 -2.69 -5.32 -8.90
N ALA A 96 -3.91 -5.86 -8.96
CA ALA A 96 -4.15 -7.24 -9.33
C ALA A 96 -5.27 -7.29 -10.38
N HIS A 97 -5.38 -8.38 -11.10
CA HIS A 97 -6.40 -8.54 -12.12
C HIS A 97 -6.90 -9.97 -12.16
N ASN A 98 -8.10 -10.19 -12.68
CA ASN A 98 -8.53 -11.50 -13.17
C ASN A 98 -8.66 -11.41 -14.71
N LYS A 99 -9.43 -12.32 -15.34
CA LYS A 99 -9.61 -12.32 -16.80
C LYS A 99 -10.25 -11.03 -17.34
N GLU A 100 -11.11 -10.38 -16.56
CA GLU A 100 -11.94 -9.27 -17.02
C GLU A 100 -11.73 -7.99 -16.20
N ASP A 101 -11.53 -8.12 -14.89
CA ASP A 101 -11.59 -7.01 -13.95
C ASP A 101 -10.21 -6.60 -13.42
N LEU A 102 -10.12 -5.34 -12.99
CA LEU A 102 -8.94 -4.74 -12.38
C LEU A 102 -9.19 -4.44 -10.91
N PHE A 103 -8.22 -4.78 -10.05
CA PHE A 103 -8.21 -4.51 -8.61
C PHE A 103 -7.12 -3.50 -8.29
N VAL A 104 -7.50 -2.41 -7.63
CA VAL A 104 -6.60 -1.37 -7.12
C VAL A 104 -6.47 -1.58 -5.62
N ASN A 105 -5.34 -2.15 -5.21
CA ASN A 105 -5.06 -2.59 -3.85
C ASN A 105 -4.37 -1.53 -3.01
N LEU A 106 -3.29 -0.93 -3.52
CA LEU A 106 -2.50 0.05 -2.78
C LEU A 106 -2.59 1.42 -3.45
N PHE A 107 -2.55 2.46 -2.62
CA PHE A 107 -2.62 3.84 -3.09
C PHE A 107 -1.23 4.46 -3.19
N ILE A 108 -0.46 4.01 -4.18
CA ILE A 108 0.91 4.42 -4.43
C ILE A 108 1.01 5.05 -5.83
N PRO A 109 1.68 6.21 -6.00
CA PRO A 109 1.91 6.81 -7.31
C PRO A 109 2.52 5.82 -8.28
N SER A 110 1.82 5.52 -9.37
CA SER A 110 2.20 4.41 -10.24
C SER A 110 1.56 4.48 -11.62
N ARG A 111 2.15 3.75 -12.56
CA ARG A 111 1.62 3.53 -13.90
C ARG A 111 1.53 2.03 -14.16
N LEU A 112 0.31 1.54 -14.31
CA LEU A 112 -0.01 0.19 -14.77
C LEU A 112 -0.08 0.17 -16.30
N THR A 113 0.65 -0.75 -16.93
CA THR A 113 0.45 -1.11 -18.34
C THR A 113 -0.09 -2.52 -18.44
N TRP A 114 -1.29 -2.67 -19.01
CA TRP A 114 -1.94 -3.96 -19.24
C TRP A 114 -2.20 -4.16 -20.75
N PRO A 115 -1.22 -4.71 -21.49
CA PRO A 115 -1.29 -4.80 -22.95
C PRO A 115 -2.47 -5.63 -23.46
N GLU A 116 -2.81 -6.72 -22.78
CA GLU A 116 -3.87 -7.66 -23.19
C GLU A 116 -5.26 -7.02 -23.18
N SER A 117 -5.53 -6.08 -22.26
CA SER A 117 -6.77 -5.30 -22.23
C SER A 117 -6.66 -3.96 -22.98
N GLY A 118 -5.46 -3.60 -23.45
CA GLY A 118 -5.18 -2.31 -24.06
C GLY A 118 -5.34 -1.12 -23.10
N LEU A 119 -5.21 -1.36 -21.79
CA LEU A 119 -5.37 -0.37 -20.72
C LEU A 119 -4.00 0.09 -20.20
N THR A 120 -3.84 1.40 -20.04
CA THR A 120 -2.86 2.02 -19.17
C THR A 120 -3.60 2.81 -18.09
N LEU A 121 -3.29 2.55 -16.83
CA LEU A 121 -3.85 3.29 -15.69
C LEU A 121 -2.73 4.03 -14.98
N THR A 122 -2.88 5.34 -14.83
CA THR A 122 -1.94 6.17 -14.05
C THR A 122 -2.62 6.59 -12.76
N GLN A 123 -2.02 6.23 -11.62
CA GLN A 123 -2.48 6.59 -10.30
C GLN A 123 -1.66 7.76 -9.76
N GLU A 124 -2.34 8.84 -9.42
CA GLU A 124 -1.79 10.10 -8.91
C GLU A 124 -2.34 10.34 -7.51
N THR A 125 -1.45 10.42 -6.53
CA THR A 125 -1.81 10.63 -5.12
C THR A 125 -0.59 11.11 -4.34
N HIS A 126 -0.83 11.79 -3.22
CA HIS A 126 0.19 12.01 -2.20
C HIS A 126 -0.10 11.18 -0.92
N PHE A 127 -0.96 10.16 -1.00
CA PHE A 127 -1.19 9.22 0.09
C PHE A 127 0.16 8.60 0.54
N PRO A 128 0.44 8.50 1.85
CA PRO A 128 -0.47 8.70 2.99
C PRO A 128 -0.50 10.13 3.56
N TYR A 129 0.01 11.14 2.83
CA TYR A 129 0.02 12.55 3.27
C TYR A 129 -1.16 13.37 2.73
N ALA A 130 -1.88 12.85 1.73
CA ALA A 130 -3.12 13.43 1.22
C ALA A 130 -4.27 12.43 1.27
N GLU A 131 -5.47 12.95 1.48
CA GLU A 131 -6.72 12.19 1.65
C GLU A 131 -7.42 11.91 0.31
N THR A 132 -6.67 11.80 -0.80
CA THR A 132 -7.24 11.61 -2.14
C THR A 132 -6.32 10.78 -3.02
N THR A 133 -6.91 9.92 -3.85
CA THR A 133 -6.22 9.25 -4.98
C THR A 133 -7.03 9.42 -6.26
N SER A 134 -6.33 9.63 -7.38
CA SER A 134 -6.89 9.76 -8.73
C SER A 134 -6.29 8.70 -9.64
N MET A 135 -7.12 8.08 -10.48
CA MET A 135 -6.75 7.04 -11.42
C MET A 135 -7.23 7.45 -12.80
N LYS A 136 -6.28 7.80 -13.69
CA LYS A 136 -6.55 8.18 -15.08
C LYS A 136 -6.40 6.97 -15.97
N LEU A 137 -7.45 6.65 -16.73
CA LEU A 137 -7.50 5.52 -17.64
C LEU A 137 -7.17 5.98 -19.06
N GLN A 138 -6.26 5.28 -19.72
CA GLN A 138 -5.96 5.40 -21.15
C GLN A 138 -6.25 4.04 -21.79
N LEU A 139 -7.15 4.01 -22.77
CA LEU A 139 -7.55 2.77 -23.44
C LEU A 139 -7.35 2.86 -24.94
N LYS A 140 -6.84 1.79 -25.55
CA LYS A 140 -6.80 1.65 -27.02
C LYS A 140 -8.20 1.57 -27.64
N LYS A 141 -9.14 0.92 -26.95
CA LYS A 141 -10.55 0.81 -27.35
C LYS A 141 -11.43 0.85 -26.11
N ALA A 142 -12.58 1.52 -26.19
CA ALA A 142 -13.54 1.52 -25.09
C ALA A 142 -14.07 0.10 -24.82
N CYS A 143 -13.95 -0.36 -23.58
CA CYS A 143 -14.34 -1.71 -23.17
C CYS A 143 -15.10 -1.69 -21.83
N ARG A 144 -15.81 -2.77 -21.53
CA ARG A 144 -16.58 -2.91 -20.29
C ARG A 144 -15.83 -3.83 -19.34
N PHE A 145 -15.55 -3.35 -18.14
CA PHE A 145 -14.97 -4.14 -17.06
C PHE A 145 -15.32 -3.52 -15.71
N SER A 146 -15.09 -4.26 -14.63
CA SER A 146 -15.25 -3.77 -13.27
C SER A 146 -13.90 -3.27 -12.74
N LEU A 147 -13.91 -2.04 -12.24
CA LEU A 147 -12.80 -1.51 -11.45
C LEU A 147 -13.13 -1.72 -9.98
N HIS A 148 -12.36 -2.55 -9.29
CA HIS A 148 -12.48 -2.83 -7.86
C HIS A 148 -11.47 -1.97 -7.11
N ILE A 149 -11.95 -0.94 -6.41
CA ILE A 149 -11.08 -0.04 -5.64
C ILE A 149 -11.17 -0.47 -4.19
N ARG A 150 -10.04 -0.84 -3.57
CA ARG A 150 -10.05 -1.29 -2.17
C ARG A 150 -10.65 -0.20 -1.28
N GLN A 151 -11.56 -0.59 -0.41
CA GLN A 151 -11.96 0.21 0.73
C GLN A 151 -11.04 -0.14 1.91
N PRO A 152 -10.20 0.78 2.40
CA PRO A 152 -9.37 0.50 3.57
C PRO A 152 -10.22 0.21 4.80
N ASN A 153 -9.79 -0.73 5.64
CA ASN A 153 -10.50 -1.07 6.88
C ASN A 153 -10.55 0.08 7.90
N TRP A 154 -9.63 1.03 7.79
CA TRP A 154 -9.60 2.21 8.64
C TRP A 154 -10.57 3.30 8.19
N LEU A 155 -11.06 3.24 6.94
CA LEU A 155 -12.01 4.20 6.37
C LEU A 155 -13.43 3.89 6.83
N LYS A 156 -14.13 4.90 7.36
CA LYS A 156 -15.51 4.75 7.84
C LYS A 156 -16.48 4.45 6.68
N PRO A 157 -17.51 3.59 6.89
CA PRO A 157 -18.48 3.26 5.85
C PRO A 157 -19.18 4.46 5.20
N ASN A 158 -19.48 5.51 5.99
CA ASN A 158 -20.13 6.73 5.53
C ASN A 158 -19.19 7.73 4.84
N ALA A 159 -17.88 7.48 4.88
CA ALA A 159 -16.85 8.34 4.28
C ALA A 159 -16.42 7.85 2.89
N ARG A 160 -17.13 6.86 2.33
CA ARG A 160 -16.88 6.31 1.00
C ARG A 160 -17.36 7.30 -0.05
N GLN A 161 -16.44 7.95 -0.74
CA GLN A 161 -16.76 8.80 -1.87
C GLN A 161 -15.87 8.43 -3.05
N VAL A 162 -16.52 8.02 -4.15
CA VAL A 162 -15.86 7.75 -5.42
C VAL A 162 -16.57 8.56 -6.51
N LEU A 163 -15.78 9.26 -7.31
CA LEU A 163 -16.27 10.05 -8.44
C LEU A 163 -15.67 9.51 -9.73
N VAL A 164 -16.47 9.50 -10.80
CA VAL A 164 -15.97 9.30 -12.16
C VAL A 164 -16.22 10.57 -12.96
N ASN A 165 -15.16 11.16 -13.52
CA ASN A 165 -15.20 12.43 -14.24
C ASN A 165 -15.88 13.55 -13.41
N GLY A 166 -15.54 13.61 -12.12
CA GLY A 166 -16.06 14.62 -11.18
C GLY A 166 -17.50 14.40 -10.70
N ARG A 167 -18.18 13.32 -11.11
CA ARG A 167 -19.55 13.01 -10.71
C ARG A 167 -19.59 11.79 -9.81
N ALA A 168 -20.42 11.84 -8.77
CA ALA A 168 -20.70 10.68 -7.93
C ALA A 168 -21.20 9.52 -8.79
N VAL A 169 -20.74 8.31 -8.47
CA VAL A 169 -21.08 7.09 -9.20
C VAL A 169 -21.65 6.07 -8.24
N GLU A 170 -22.60 5.27 -8.71
CA GLU A 170 -23.02 4.07 -7.99
C GLU A 170 -21.91 3.01 -8.05
N TYR A 171 -21.69 2.35 -6.92
CA TYR A 171 -20.77 1.23 -6.80
C TYR A 171 -21.41 0.13 -5.98
N ASN A 172 -21.00 -1.11 -6.25
CA ASN A 172 -21.40 -2.28 -5.49
C ASN A 172 -20.36 -2.60 -4.41
N THR A 173 -20.79 -3.18 -3.29
CA THR A 173 -19.93 -3.69 -2.21
C THR A 173 -20.08 -5.19 -1.98
N SER A 174 -20.63 -5.96 -2.94
CA SER A 174 -20.73 -7.41 -2.83
C SER A 174 -19.36 -8.10 -2.73
N ALA A 175 -18.31 -7.51 -3.30
CA ALA A 175 -16.93 -7.96 -3.09
C ALA A 175 -16.42 -7.40 -1.75
N PRO A 176 -16.18 -8.22 -0.71
CA PRO A 176 -15.86 -7.71 0.62
C PRO A 176 -14.59 -6.85 0.63
N GLY A 177 -14.74 -5.58 1.02
CA GLY A 177 -13.64 -4.61 1.11
C GLY A 177 -13.26 -3.95 -0.22
N TYR A 178 -14.08 -4.09 -1.27
CA TYR A 178 -13.93 -3.32 -2.51
C TYR A 178 -15.19 -2.48 -2.80
N LEU A 179 -14.95 -1.33 -3.44
CA LEU A 179 -15.96 -0.55 -4.13
C LEU A 179 -15.86 -0.91 -5.61
N THR A 180 -16.86 -1.63 -6.11
CA THR A 180 -16.86 -2.17 -7.48
C THR A 180 -17.66 -1.27 -8.42
N ILE A 181 -16.99 -0.70 -9.43
CA ILE A 181 -17.61 0.13 -10.47
C ILE A 181 -17.55 -0.62 -11.80
N LYS A 182 -18.70 -1.16 -12.24
CA LYS A 182 -18.82 -1.87 -13.52
C LYS A 182 -19.45 -0.99 -14.57
N ARG A 183 -18.66 -0.55 -15.55
CA ARG A 183 -19.13 0.33 -16.64
C ARG A 183 -18.32 0.14 -17.92
N LYS A 184 -18.78 0.78 -18.99
CA LYS A 184 -17.97 0.97 -20.20
C LYS A 184 -17.02 2.13 -19.96
N TRP A 185 -15.74 1.83 -19.97
CA TRP A 185 -14.65 2.79 -19.79
C TRP A 185 -14.13 3.26 -21.14
N LYS A 186 -13.71 4.52 -21.21
CA LYS A 186 -13.06 5.10 -22.38
C LYS A 186 -11.78 5.83 -21.99
N SER A 187 -10.89 6.03 -22.96
CA SER A 187 -9.67 6.80 -22.75
C SER A 187 -10.02 8.21 -22.25
N GLY A 188 -9.31 8.67 -21.23
CA GLY A 188 -9.54 9.96 -20.57
C GLY A 188 -10.51 9.90 -19.40
N ASP A 189 -11.17 8.78 -19.13
CA ASP A 189 -11.95 8.63 -17.89
C ASP A 189 -11.03 8.73 -16.67
N VAL A 190 -11.48 9.47 -15.66
CA VAL A 190 -10.77 9.67 -14.40
C VAL A 190 -11.64 9.20 -13.25
N VAL A 191 -11.10 8.33 -12.42
CA VAL A 191 -11.73 7.86 -11.18
C VAL A 191 -11.00 8.47 -10.00
N SER A 192 -11.72 9.10 -9.07
CA SER A 192 -11.12 9.67 -7.87
C SER A 192 -11.81 9.13 -6.62
N MET A 193 -11.03 8.87 -5.58
CA MET A 193 -11.53 8.36 -4.30
C MET A 193 -11.02 9.24 -3.15
N ALA A 194 -11.94 9.63 -2.28
CA ALA A 194 -11.60 10.29 -1.02
C ALA A 194 -11.17 9.25 0.03
N LEU A 195 -10.16 9.61 0.81
CA LEU A 195 -9.49 8.80 1.81
C LEU A 195 -9.37 9.60 3.13
N PRO A 196 -10.46 10.14 3.70
CA PRO A 196 -10.40 10.94 4.93
C PRO A 196 -9.77 10.14 6.08
N MET A 197 -8.69 10.67 6.64
CA MET A 197 -7.86 10.01 7.65
C MET A 197 -8.21 10.52 9.04
N GLU A 198 -8.16 9.63 10.02
CA GLU A 198 -8.44 9.94 11.42
C GLU A 198 -7.34 9.41 12.32
N THR A 199 -6.85 10.26 13.21
CA THR A 199 -5.90 9.87 14.24
C THR A 199 -6.54 8.83 15.17
N LYS A 200 -5.85 7.71 15.38
CA LYS A 200 -6.29 6.62 16.26
C LYS A 200 -5.19 6.24 17.25
N ALA A 201 -5.60 5.87 18.45
CA ALA A 201 -4.76 5.23 19.44
C ALA A 201 -4.98 3.70 19.36
N GLU A 202 -3.90 2.93 19.29
CA GLU A 202 -3.95 1.47 19.26
C GLU A 202 -3.20 0.93 20.49
N PHE A 203 -3.86 0.16 21.34
CA PHE A 203 -3.20 -0.53 22.45
C PHE A 203 -2.37 -1.70 21.93
N LEU A 204 -1.37 -2.07 22.71
CA LEU A 204 -0.67 -3.33 22.46
C LEU A 204 -1.63 -4.52 22.56
N PRO A 205 -1.35 -5.64 21.86
CA PRO A 205 -2.26 -6.80 21.85
C PRO A 205 -2.57 -7.38 23.24
N ASP A 206 -1.64 -7.23 24.19
CA ASP A 206 -1.78 -7.63 25.59
C ASP A 206 -2.60 -6.64 26.43
N LYS A 207 -3.10 -5.56 25.83
CA LYS A 207 -3.84 -4.46 26.46
C LYS A 207 -3.08 -3.71 27.56
N SER A 208 -1.76 -3.82 27.58
CA SER A 208 -0.92 -2.98 28.46
C SER A 208 -1.14 -1.50 28.16
N PRO A 209 -0.92 -0.58 29.13
CA PRO A 209 -1.23 0.85 28.99
C PRO A 209 -0.26 1.61 28.08
N ARG A 210 0.34 0.93 27.09
CA ARG A 210 1.22 1.53 26.08
C ARG A 210 0.50 1.58 24.74
N LEU A 211 0.67 2.70 24.05
CA LEU A 211 0.06 2.95 22.75
C LEU A 211 1.08 2.74 21.62
N ASN A 212 0.62 2.14 20.53
CA ASN A 212 1.34 2.09 19.26
C ASN A 212 0.96 3.30 18.42
N HIS A 213 1.95 3.98 17.84
CA HIS A 213 1.70 5.11 16.94
C HIS A 213 1.54 4.57 15.50
N LYS A 214 0.36 4.74 14.92
CA LYS A 214 0.09 4.35 13.54
C LYS A 214 0.50 5.47 12.59
N ILE A 215 1.47 5.24 11.70
CA ILE A 215 1.87 6.25 10.70
C ILE A 215 0.84 6.35 9.56
N GLN A 216 0.00 5.33 9.40
CA GLN A 216 -0.78 5.10 8.18
C GLN A 216 -2.07 5.94 8.02
N ALA A 217 -2.48 6.69 9.04
CA ALA A 217 -3.72 7.48 8.99
C ALA A 217 -3.75 8.62 10.03
N ALA A 218 -2.60 9.20 10.37
CA ALA A 218 -2.57 10.27 11.38
C ALA A 218 -2.67 11.64 10.69
N LYS A 219 -3.75 12.38 10.98
CA LYS A 219 -3.91 13.76 10.52
C LYS A 219 -2.86 14.64 11.23
N GLY A 220 -1.98 15.29 10.47
CA GLY A 220 -1.09 16.32 10.99
C GLY A 220 0.24 15.86 11.60
N VAL A 221 0.69 14.62 11.38
CA VAL A 221 2.08 14.24 11.75
C VAL A 221 3.03 14.86 10.74
N LYS A 222 3.54 16.06 11.04
CA LYS A 222 4.70 16.63 10.36
C LYS A 222 5.91 15.74 10.69
N GLN A 223 6.30 14.84 9.77
CA GLN A 223 7.70 14.40 9.75
C GLN A 223 8.55 15.64 9.41
N GLU A 224 9.63 15.88 10.17
CA GLU A 224 10.48 17.08 10.06
C GLU A 224 11.17 17.27 8.69
N LYS A 225 11.01 16.33 7.77
CA LYS A 225 11.15 16.55 6.32
C LYS A 225 10.09 15.70 5.61
N PRO A 226 9.29 16.27 4.69
CA PRO A 226 8.44 15.44 3.85
C PRO A 226 9.34 14.51 3.02
N MET A 227 9.05 13.22 3.07
CA MET A 227 9.67 12.19 2.22
C MET A 227 9.19 12.32 0.75
N GLU A 228 8.83 13.53 0.32
CA GLU A 228 8.32 13.87 -1.03
C GLU A 228 9.38 13.69 -2.12
N ARG A 229 10.67 13.66 -1.76
CA ARG A 229 11.76 13.63 -2.75
C ARG A 229 12.06 12.28 -3.40
N TYR A 230 11.44 11.17 -2.99
CA TYR A 230 12.04 9.85 -3.26
C TYR A 230 11.16 8.72 -3.79
N ILE A 231 9.87 8.93 -4.07
CA ILE A 231 9.06 7.88 -4.75
C ILE A 231 8.65 8.38 -6.14
N PRO A 232 9.50 8.20 -7.18
CA PRO A 232 9.05 8.36 -8.55
C PRO A 232 7.87 7.40 -8.79
N ALA A 233 6.95 7.79 -9.68
CA ALA A 233 5.80 6.94 -10.01
C ALA A 233 6.29 5.54 -10.43
N ILE A 234 5.84 4.51 -9.70
CA ILE A 234 6.28 3.14 -9.94
C ILE A 234 5.67 2.64 -11.24
N SER A 235 6.50 2.26 -12.20
CA SER A 235 6.03 1.55 -13.40
C SER A 235 5.77 0.09 -13.04
N THR A 236 4.53 -0.36 -13.21
CA THR A 236 4.14 -1.76 -13.04
C THR A 236 3.74 -2.35 -14.39
N GLY A 237 4.12 -3.61 -14.63
CA GLY A 237 3.50 -4.44 -15.67
C GLY A 237 2.01 -4.67 -15.35
N LYS A 238 1.37 -5.65 -16.01
CA LYS A 238 -0.09 -5.91 -16.00
C LYS A 238 -0.79 -6.13 -14.64
N GLY A 239 -0.08 -6.00 -13.52
CA GLY A 239 -0.53 -6.40 -12.20
C GLY A 239 -0.36 -7.91 -12.00
N LEU A 240 -0.67 -8.38 -10.80
CA LEU A 240 -0.65 -9.81 -10.51
C LEU A 240 -2.00 -10.46 -10.81
N LEU A 241 -1.96 -11.68 -11.35
CA LEU A 241 -3.16 -12.46 -11.65
C LEU A 241 -3.71 -13.09 -10.37
N ILE A 242 -4.98 -12.83 -10.08
CA ILE A 242 -5.77 -13.56 -9.09
C ILE A 242 -6.30 -14.84 -9.75
N GLN A 243 -6.13 -15.97 -9.06
CA GLN A 243 -6.54 -17.30 -9.53
C GLN A 243 -8.05 -17.50 -9.46
#